data_AF-A0A0D3FUJ7-F1
#
_entry.id   AF-A0A0D3FUJ7-F1
#
_cell.length_a   1.000
_cell.length_b   1.000
_cell.length_c   1.000
_cell.angle_alpha   90.00
_cell.angle_beta   90.00
_cell.angle_gamma   90.00
#
_symmetry.space_group_name_H-M   'P 1'
#
loop_
_entity.id
_entity.type
_entity.pdbx_description
1 polymer ?
#
loop_
_entity_poly.entity_id
_entity_poly.type
_entity_poly.pdbx_seq_one_letter_code
_entity_poly.pdbx_strand_id
1 'polypeptide(L)'
;MKTGGIAERFRDKSILITGATGFLGKLLVEKILRVQPEVRKLYLLVRAPDAIAAEERVLTEVVGNGLFDVLREQYGAGFHSFIKEKIYALPGDVTHENFGLESYDILQLSQKVDIIVNGAATTNFMERYDVALATNTTGVVHLCQFAKQCDNLKMVLHVSTVYFQAYMILRYKVPLEMMRAANVLLGGIYTKNYYELNRGYNILMTVAKLFDDTNLRKLWKATAMDQNDDASIFNFDPKCINWSSYLVNTHIPAAIKYANNQKTKARSA
;
A
#
# COMPACT_ATOMS: atom_id res chain seq x y z
N MET A 1 32.89 -3.98 3.52
CA MET A 1 31.76 -4.26 4.44
C MET A 1 30.85 -5.26 3.75
N LYS A 2 30.63 -6.45 4.30
CA LYS A 2 29.59 -7.35 3.79
C LYS A 2 28.25 -6.64 3.99
N THR A 3 27.51 -6.40 2.91
CA THR A 3 26.13 -5.91 3.00
C THR A 3 25.33 -6.99 3.71
N GLY A 4 24.79 -6.67 4.88
CA GLY A 4 23.82 -7.55 5.54
C GLY A 4 22.58 -7.72 4.68
N GLY A 5 21.89 -8.85 4.88
CA GLY A 5 20.72 -9.23 4.11
C GLY A 5 19.53 -8.28 4.26
N ILE A 6 18.40 -8.58 3.59
CA ILE A 6 17.22 -7.69 3.59
C ILE A 6 16.69 -7.49 5.01
N ALA A 7 16.68 -8.55 5.82
CA ALA A 7 16.28 -8.49 7.23
C ALA A 7 17.17 -7.55 8.05
N GLU A 8 18.48 -7.50 7.75
CA GLU A 8 19.44 -6.65 8.45
C GLU A 8 19.16 -5.15 8.21
N ARG A 9 18.61 -4.80 7.04
CA ARG A 9 18.22 -3.41 6.74
C ARG A 9 17.07 -2.90 7.60
N PHE A 10 16.32 -3.78 8.27
CA PHE A 10 15.24 -3.43 9.19
C PHE A 10 15.67 -3.45 10.66
N ARG A 11 16.86 -3.95 11.00
CA ARG A 11 17.40 -3.94 12.37
C ARG A 11 17.52 -2.51 12.86
N ASP A 12 17.05 -2.26 14.09
CA ASP A 12 17.08 -0.94 14.71
C ASP A 12 16.49 0.16 13.81
N LYS A 13 15.45 -0.16 13.04
CA LYS A 13 14.70 0.81 12.24
C LYS A 13 13.30 1.05 12.78
N SER A 14 12.88 2.30 12.67
CA SER A 14 11.51 2.72 12.90
C SER A 14 10.81 2.89 11.56
N ILE A 15 9.69 2.20 11.36
CA ILE A 15 9.03 2.08 10.06
C ILE A 15 7.61 2.63 10.14
N LEU A 16 7.28 3.60 9.30
CA LEU A 16 5.90 4.05 9.09
C LEU A 16 5.26 3.19 7.99
N ILE A 17 4.14 2.53 8.28
CA ILE A 17 3.41 1.69 7.33
C ILE A 17 1.99 2.25 7.17
N THR A 18 1.63 2.62 5.95
CA THR A 18 0.24 2.93 5.58
C THR A 18 -0.42 1.70 4.95
N GLY A 19 -1.73 1.56 5.12
CA GLY A 19 -2.47 0.41 4.56
C GLY A 19 -2.21 -0.91 5.30
N ALA A 20 -1.76 -0.85 6.57
CA ALA A 20 -1.47 -2.03 7.38
C ALA A 20 -2.69 -2.93 7.63
N THR A 21 -3.90 -2.37 7.59
CA THR A 21 -5.17 -3.13 7.69
C THR A 21 -5.56 -3.83 6.39
N GLY A 22 -4.88 -3.54 5.28
CA GLY A 22 -5.02 -4.26 4.01
C GLY A 22 -4.31 -5.62 4.04
N PHE A 23 -4.66 -6.49 3.10
CA PHE A 23 -4.11 -7.86 3.04
C PHE A 23 -2.57 -7.90 3.01
N LEU A 24 -1.95 -7.16 2.09
CA LEU A 24 -0.50 -7.11 1.95
C LEU A 24 0.19 -6.45 3.15
N GLY A 25 -0.47 -5.45 3.74
CA GLY A 25 0.04 -4.75 4.92
C GLY A 25 0.22 -5.68 6.12
N LYS A 26 -0.79 -6.53 6.41
CA LYS A 26 -0.71 -7.51 7.51
C LYS A 26 0.43 -8.50 7.32
N LEU A 27 0.58 -9.03 6.10
CA LEU A 27 1.67 -9.93 5.71
C LEU A 27 3.03 -9.29 5.93
N LEU A 28 3.19 -8.03 5.49
CA LEU A 28 4.44 -7.31 5.66
C LEU A 28 4.75 -7.08 7.15
N VAL A 29 3.77 -6.64 7.95
CA VAL A 29 3.94 -6.41 9.39
C VAL A 29 4.36 -7.70 10.10
N GLU A 30 3.64 -8.81 9.87
CA GLU A 30 3.97 -10.10 10.47
C GLU A 30 5.37 -10.56 10.07
N LYS A 31 5.69 -10.50 8.78
CA LYS A 31 6.96 -10.98 8.23
C LYS A 31 8.15 -10.19 8.79
N ILE A 32 8.02 -8.86 8.91
CA ILE A 32 9.06 -8.03 9.52
C ILE A 32 9.28 -8.45 10.97
N LEU A 33 8.21 -8.56 11.76
CA LEU A 33 8.31 -8.91 13.18
C LEU A 33 8.88 -10.31 13.41
N ARG A 34 8.57 -11.27 12.54
CA ARG A 34 9.05 -12.65 12.65
C ARG A 34 10.50 -12.82 12.20
N VAL A 35 10.89 -12.19 11.09
CA VAL A 35 12.23 -12.36 10.51
C VAL A 35 13.24 -11.38 11.10
N GLN A 36 12.79 -10.22 11.55
CA GLN A 36 13.64 -9.21 12.18
C GLN A 36 12.99 -8.67 13.47
N PRO A 37 13.04 -9.43 14.58
CA PRO A 37 12.47 -9.01 15.85
C PRO A 37 13.20 -7.82 16.49
N GLU A 38 14.42 -7.48 16.04
CA GLU A 38 15.18 -6.31 16.48
C GLU A 38 14.80 -5.03 15.73
N VAL A 39 13.71 -5.04 14.95
CA VAL A 39 13.10 -3.79 14.47
C VAL A 39 12.72 -2.91 15.67
N ARG A 40 12.98 -1.61 15.58
CA ARG A 40 12.77 -0.68 16.71
C ARG A 40 11.28 -0.48 16.97
N LYS A 41 10.55 -0.04 15.95
CA LYS A 41 9.12 0.27 16.07
C LYS A 41 8.43 0.29 14.71
N LEU A 42 7.23 -0.25 14.63
CA LEU A 42 6.32 -0.14 13.49
C LEU A 42 5.19 0.84 13.85
N TYR A 43 5.14 1.98 13.16
CA TYR A 43 4.06 2.94 13.23
C TYR A 43 3.03 2.58 12.17
N LEU A 44 1.86 2.08 12.57
CA LEU A 44 0.81 1.67 11.66
C LEU A 44 -0.21 2.79 11.53
N LEU A 45 -0.18 3.52 10.42
CA LEU A 45 -1.15 4.58 10.14
C LEU A 45 -2.50 3.94 9.79
N VAL A 46 -3.50 4.18 10.64
CA VAL A 46 -4.86 3.66 10.48
C VAL A 46 -5.89 4.76 10.68
N ARG A 47 -6.94 4.74 9.87
CA ARG A 47 -8.06 5.68 9.99
C ARG A 47 -8.85 5.35 11.24
N ALA A 48 -8.85 6.26 12.22
CA ALA A 48 -9.56 6.15 13.48
C ALA A 48 -9.77 7.55 14.07
N PRO A 49 -10.83 7.77 14.87
CA PRO A 49 -11.09 9.07 15.48
C PRO A 49 -10.06 9.46 16.56
N ASP A 50 -9.46 8.48 17.22
CA ASP A 50 -8.51 8.69 18.31
C ASP A 50 -7.56 7.48 18.47
N ALA A 51 -6.60 7.61 19.39
CA ALA A 51 -5.58 6.60 19.64
C ALA A 51 -6.15 5.28 20.18
N ILE A 52 -7.24 5.32 20.97
CA ILE A 52 -7.87 4.13 21.55
C ILE A 52 -8.51 3.32 20.44
N ALA A 53 -9.29 3.98 19.58
CA ALA A 53 -9.92 3.36 18.42
C ALA A 53 -8.88 2.86 17.40
N ALA A 54 -7.75 3.57 17.24
CA ALA A 54 -6.65 3.09 16.41
C ALA A 54 -6.03 1.81 16.95
N GLU A 55 -5.76 1.75 18.26
CA GLU A 55 -5.21 0.58 18.93
C GLU A 55 -6.15 -0.62 18.82
N GLU A 56 -7.44 -0.44 19.14
CA GLU A 56 -8.46 -1.49 19.00
C GLU A 56 -8.53 -2.01 17.56
N ARG A 57 -8.50 -1.11 16.58
CA ARG A 57 -8.53 -1.46 15.16
C ARG A 57 -7.30 -2.25 14.74
N VAL A 58 -6.09 -1.86 15.15
CA VAL A 58 -4.86 -2.60 14.86
C VAL A 58 -4.88 -3.97 15.52
N LEU A 59 -5.28 -4.05 16.80
CA LEU A 59 -5.37 -5.31 17.52
C LEU A 59 -6.38 -6.26 16.88
N THR A 60 -7.52 -5.76 16.42
CA THR A 60 -8.58 -6.58 15.83
C THR A 60 -8.30 -6.95 14.37
N GLU A 61 -8.00 -5.96 13.53
CA GLU A 61 -7.89 -6.18 12.08
C GLU A 61 -6.51 -6.72 11.66
N VAL A 62 -5.44 -6.42 12.40
CA VAL A 62 -4.06 -6.78 12.03
C VAL A 62 -3.58 -7.95 12.90
N VAL A 63 -3.41 -7.71 14.21
CA VAL A 63 -2.76 -8.66 15.13
C VAL A 63 -3.67 -9.85 15.47
N GLY A 64 -4.99 -9.64 15.51
CA GLY A 64 -5.99 -10.67 15.77
C GLY A 64 -6.17 -11.65 14.60
N ASN A 65 -5.58 -11.38 13.44
CA ASN A 65 -5.63 -12.27 12.30
C ASN A 65 -4.78 -13.54 12.56
N GLY A 66 -5.27 -14.72 12.13
CA GLY A 66 -4.55 -16.00 12.27
C GLY A 66 -3.17 -16.02 11.60
N LEU A 67 -2.88 -15.06 10.70
CA LEU A 67 -1.52 -14.85 10.20
C LEU A 67 -0.47 -14.69 11.31
N PHE A 68 -0.83 -14.08 12.44
CA PHE A 68 0.09 -13.90 13.56
C PHE A 68 0.28 -15.17 14.41
N ASP A 69 -0.36 -16.32 14.08
CA ASP A 69 -0.33 -17.58 14.88
C ASP A 69 1.09 -18.05 15.11
N VAL A 70 1.92 -17.93 14.09
CA VAL A 70 3.35 -18.22 14.19
C VAL A 70 4.04 -17.38 15.27
N LEU A 71 3.75 -16.07 15.34
CA LEU A 71 4.30 -15.19 16.38
C LEU A 71 3.67 -15.48 17.76
N ARG A 72 2.37 -15.81 17.84
CA ARG A 72 1.75 -16.17 19.14
C ARG A 72 2.35 -17.46 19.71
N GLU A 73 2.57 -18.46 18.87
CA GLU A 73 3.23 -19.71 19.26
C GLU A 73 4.69 -19.47 19.66
N GLN A 74 5.42 -18.66 18.89
CA GLN A 74 6.83 -18.34 19.16
C GLN A 74 7.03 -17.61 20.49
N TYR A 75 6.18 -16.63 20.82
CA TYR A 75 6.35 -15.79 22.02
C TYR A 75 5.49 -16.23 23.21
N GLY A 76 4.50 -17.12 23.01
CA GLY A 76 3.61 -17.60 24.05
C GLY A 76 3.00 -16.47 24.88
N ALA A 77 3.13 -16.55 26.20
CA ALA A 77 2.65 -15.52 27.13
C ALA A 77 3.27 -14.13 26.89
N GLY A 78 4.45 -14.05 26.26
CA GLY A 78 5.14 -12.80 25.94
C GLY A 78 4.61 -12.08 24.68
N PHE A 79 3.72 -12.71 23.91
CA PHE A 79 3.27 -12.17 22.63
C PHE A 79 2.68 -10.76 22.73
N HIS A 80 1.77 -10.53 23.68
CA HIS A 80 1.14 -9.22 23.84
C HIS A 80 2.14 -8.12 24.22
N SER A 81 3.10 -8.44 25.08
CA SER A 81 4.18 -7.51 25.45
C SER A 81 5.07 -7.19 24.25
N PHE A 82 5.45 -8.19 23.45
CA PHE A 82 6.21 -8.01 22.22
C PHE A 82 5.47 -7.13 21.21
N ILE A 83 4.18 -7.38 20.96
CA ILE A 83 3.37 -6.56 20.07
C ILE A 83 3.27 -5.11 20.56
N LYS A 84 3.02 -4.90 21.86
CA LYS A 84 2.95 -3.56 22.46
C LYS A 84 4.28 -2.81 22.37
N GLU A 85 5.40 -3.53 22.54
CA GLU A 85 6.74 -2.98 22.38
C GLU A 85 7.01 -2.60 20.92
N LYS A 86 6.65 -3.45 19.94
CA LYS A 86 7.04 -3.25 18.54
C LYS A 86 6.06 -2.42 17.72
N ILE A 87 4.77 -2.43 18.01
CA ILE A 87 3.75 -1.74 17.22
C ILE A 87 3.26 -0.48 17.95
N TYR A 88 3.00 0.57 17.18
CA TYR A 88 2.27 1.77 17.60
C TYR A 88 1.15 2.04 16.58
N ALA A 89 -0.10 2.04 17.03
CA ALA A 89 -1.23 2.40 16.20
C ALA A 89 -1.33 3.93 16.11
N LEU A 90 -1.21 4.48 14.90
CA LEU A 90 -1.19 5.91 14.66
C LEU A 90 -2.54 6.33 14.02
N PRO A 91 -3.42 7.06 14.74
CA PRO A 91 -4.70 7.51 14.20
C PRO A 91 -4.48 8.61 13.16
N GLY A 92 -4.66 8.30 11.88
CA GLY A 92 -4.53 9.28 10.83
C GLY A 92 -4.99 8.79 9.46
N ASP A 93 -5.03 9.69 8.50
CA ASP A 93 -5.55 9.46 7.15
C ASP A 93 -4.64 10.09 6.10
N VAL A 94 -4.19 9.29 5.14
CA VAL A 94 -3.34 9.74 4.04
C VAL A 94 -3.98 10.86 3.21
N THR A 95 -5.30 10.96 3.20
CA THR A 95 -6.03 11.99 2.45
C THR A 95 -5.88 13.40 3.01
N HIS A 96 -5.29 13.56 4.20
CA HIS A 96 -5.01 14.85 4.83
C HIS A 96 -3.51 15.16 4.83
N GLU A 97 -3.18 16.45 4.73
CA GLU A 97 -1.81 16.92 4.95
C GLU A 97 -1.34 16.44 6.32
N ASN A 98 -0.06 16.04 6.41
CA ASN A 98 0.50 15.52 7.65
C ASN A 98 -0.37 14.41 8.29
N PHE A 99 -1.08 13.65 7.45
CA PHE A 99 -1.97 12.57 7.84
C PHE A 99 -3.12 12.96 8.78
N GLY A 100 -3.42 14.26 8.91
CA GLY A 100 -4.40 14.79 9.87
C GLY A 100 -3.90 14.78 11.32
N LEU A 101 -2.59 14.63 11.53
CA LEU A 101 -1.95 14.65 12.84
C LEU A 101 -1.59 16.08 13.26
N GLU A 102 -1.52 16.28 14.58
CA GLU A 102 -1.06 17.55 15.16
C GLU A 102 0.42 17.81 14.84
N SER A 103 0.78 19.09 14.78
CA SER A 103 2.14 19.52 14.38
C SER A 103 3.23 18.93 15.29
N TYR A 104 2.93 18.79 16.58
CA TYR A 104 3.86 18.17 17.55
C TYR A 104 4.09 16.69 17.25
N ASP A 105 3.02 15.94 16.96
CA ASP A 105 3.12 14.49 16.69
C ASP A 105 3.86 14.23 15.39
N ILE A 106 3.68 15.08 14.38
CA ILE A 106 4.38 14.98 13.10
C ILE A 106 5.87 15.24 13.25
N LEU A 107 6.25 16.26 14.02
CA LEU A 107 7.65 16.54 14.32
C LEU A 107 8.30 15.36 15.05
N GLN A 108 7.60 14.79 16.03
CA GLN A 108 8.08 13.61 16.76
C GLN A 108 8.21 12.38 15.86
N LEU A 109 7.25 12.18 14.94
CA LEU A 109 7.27 11.07 14.01
C LEU A 109 8.40 11.22 12.98
N SER A 110 8.60 12.41 12.42
CA SER A 110 9.59 12.67 11.37
C SER A 110 11.03 12.47 11.86
N GLN A 111 11.30 12.76 13.13
CA GLN A 111 12.61 12.53 13.76
C GLN A 111 12.91 11.04 13.97
N LYS A 112 11.87 10.22 14.16
CA LYS A 112 11.98 8.79 14.49
C LYS A 112 11.98 7.89 13.27
N VAL A 113 11.26 8.24 12.20
CA VAL A 113 11.03 7.34 11.06
C VAL A 113 12.28 7.21 10.19
N ASP A 114 12.74 5.97 10.02
CA ASP A 114 13.84 5.59 9.13
C ASP A 114 13.32 5.09 7.77
N ILE A 115 12.16 4.44 7.73
CA ILE A 115 11.61 3.80 6.53
C ILE A 115 10.12 4.11 6.43
N ILE A 116 9.64 4.45 5.25
CA ILE A 116 8.22 4.59 4.96
C ILE A 116 7.80 3.51 3.97
N VAL A 117 6.76 2.74 4.30
CA VAL A 117 6.09 1.81 3.39
C VAL A 117 4.67 2.31 3.13
N ASN A 118 4.43 2.74 1.89
CA ASN A 118 3.13 3.18 1.44
C ASN A 118 2.38 2.04 0.77
N GLY A 119 1.43 1.44 1.48
CA GLY A 119 0.48 0.45 0.97
C GLY A 119 -0.97 0.91 0.98
N ALA A 120 -1.25 2.15 1.42
CA ALA A 120 -2.59 2.70 1.41
C ALA A 120 -3.02 3.05 -0.02
N ALA A 121 -4.06 2.36 -0.48
CA ALA A 121 -4.75 2.68 -1.72
C ALA A 121 -6.21 2.23 -1.60
N THR A 122 -7.11 2.90 -2.31
CA THR A 122 -8.37 2.28 -2.68
C THR A 122 -8.16 1.45 -3.94
N THR A 123 -8.47 0.16 -3.85
CA THR A 123 -8.43 -0.79 -4.98
C THR A 123 -9.82 -1.03 -5.55
N ASN A 124 -10.82 -0.28 -5.09
CA ASN A 124 -12.19 -0.37 -5.60
C ASN A 124 -12.30 0.40 -6.92
N PHE A 125 -12.41 -0.31 -8.04
CA PHE A 125 -12.54 0.30 -9.37
C PHE A 125 -13.86 1.05 -9.59
N MET A 126 -14.85 0.83 -8.73
CA MET A 126 -16.12 1.54 -8.73
C MET A 126 -16.18 2.62 -7.64
N GLU A 127 -15.04 2.96 -7.03
CA GLU A 127 -14.96 4.03 -6.05
C GLU A 127 -15.27 5.38 -6.69
N ARG A 128 -15.82 6.31 -5.89
CA ARG A 128 -15.96 7.68 -6.35
C ARG A 128 -14.59 8.24 -6.74
N TYR A 129 -14.54 8.93 -7.88
CA TYR A 129 -13.30 9.44 -8.45
C TYR A 129 -12.54 10.38 -7.50
N ASP A 130 -13.24 11.25 -6.79
CA ASP A 130 -12.67 12.17 -5.80
C ASP A 130 -11.99 11.43 -4.64
N VAL A 131 -12.63 10.38 -4.11
CA VAL A 131 -12.08 9.52 -3.06
C VAL A 131 -10.86 8.75 -3.57
N ALA A 132 -10.92 8.23 -4.79
CA ALA A 132 -9.81 7.52 -5.42
C ALA A 132 -8.60 8.43 -5.67
N LEU A 133 -8.84 9.66 -6.15
CA LEU A 133 -7.80 10.67 -6.36
C LEU A 133 -7.20 11.10 -5.02
N ALA A 134 -8.04 11.40 -4.03
CA ALA A 134 -7.60 11.80 -2.70
C ALA A 134 -6.70 10.74 -2.05
N THR A 135 -7.06 9.46 -2.15
CA THR A 135 -6.29 8.37 -1.53
C THR A 135 -5.05 8.01 -2.34
N ASN A 136 -5.22 7.73 -3.64
CA ASN A 136 -4.18 7.11 -4.45
C ASN A 136 -3.23 8.12 -5.08
N THR A 137 -3.58 9.41 -5.13
CA THR A 137 -2.74 10.47 -5.70
C THR A 137 -2.36 11.49 -4.64
N THR A 138 -3.35 12.20 -4.09
CA THR A 138 -3.08 13.27 -3.11
C THR A 138 -2.45 12.70 -1.84
N GLY A 139 -2.88 11.54 -1.37
CA GLY A 139 -2.27 10.92 -0.19
C GLY A 139 -0.82 10.50 -0.39
N VAL A 140 -0.41 10.24 -1.63
CA VAL A 140 1.01 10.02 -1.95
C VAL A 140 1.77 11.34 -1.94
N VAL A 141 1.17 12.43 -2.41
CA VAL A 141 1.76 13.77 -2.29
C VAL A 141 2.00 14.12 -0.82
N HIS A 142 1.01 13.92 0.05
CA HIS A 142 1.15 14.14 1.49
C HIS A 142 2.25 13.27 2.12
N LEU A 143 2.30 11.99 1.74
CA LEU A 143 3.36 11.09 2.20
C LEU A 143 4.75 11.54 1.74
N CYS A 144 4.89 12.01 0.50
CA CYS A 144 6.14 12.57 -0.01
C CYS A 144 6.52 13.89 0.68
N GLN A 145 5.54 14.73 1.05
CA GLN A 145 5.79 15.94 1.83
C GLN A 145 6.26 15.59 3.24
N PHE A 146 5.63 14.62 3.90
CA PHE A 146 6.09 14.11 5.20
C PHE A 146 7.50 13.51 5.10
N ALA A 147 7.77 12.70 4.07
CA ALA A 147 9.09 12.10 3.86
C ALA A 147 10.21 13.14 3.75
N LYS A 148 9.94 14.32 3.18
CA LYS A 148 10.91 15.43 3.13
C LYS A 148 11.20 16.08 4.49
N GLN A 149 10.31 15.89 5.47
CA GLN A 149 10.49 16.38 6.84
C GLN A 149 11.30 15.40 7.72
N CYS A 150 11.59 14.19 7.20
CA CYS A 150 12.31 13.15 7.94
C CYS A 150 13.82 13.21 7.68
N ASP A 151 14.58 13.75 8.62
CA ASP A 151 16.04 13.90 8.48
C ASP A 151 16.79 12.56 8.40
N ASN A 152 16.24 11.51 9.01
CA ASN A 152 16.89 10.20 9.11
C ASN A 152 16.41 9.18 8.05
N LEU A 153 15.53 9.60 7.13
CA LEU A 153 14.88 8.70 6.19
C LEU A 153 15.89 7.99 5.27
N LYS A 154 15.84 6.65 5.27
CA LYS A 154 16.69 5.78 4.45
C LYS A 154 15.97 5.24 3.23
N MET A 155 14.65 5.06 3.30
CA MET A 155 13.87 4.45 2.23
C MET A 155 12.40 4.87 2.25
N VAL A 156 11.86 5.10 1.06
CA VAL A 156 10.42 5.11 0.81
C VAL A 156 10.10 3.98 -0.16
N LEU A 157 9.30 3.03 0.29
CA LEU A 157 8.76 1.93 -0.51
C LEU A 157 7.29 2.23 -0.81
N HIS A 158 6.96 2.43 -2.07
CA HIS A 158 5.57 2.61 -2.49
C HIS A 158 5.08 1.38 -3.26
N VAL A 159 3.96 0.82 -2.81
CA VAL A 159 3.31 -0.31 -3.47
C VAL A 159 2.38 0.21 -4.55
N SER A 160 2.82 0.11 -5.81
CA SER A 160 2.03 0.39 -7.00
C SER A 160 1.50 -0.90 -7.63
N THR A 161 0.55 -0.80 -8.56
CA THR A 161 -0.03 -1.96 -9.25
C THR A 161 0.26 -1.88 -10.75
N VAL A 162 0.94 -2.91 -11.29
CA VAL A 162 1.01 -3.15 -12.75
C VAL A 162 -0.37 -3.43 -13.35
N TYR A 163 -1.31 -3.90 -12.53
CA TYR A 163 -2.70 -4.10 -12.95
C TYR A 163 -3.39 -2.80 -13.32
N PHE A 164 -3.14 -1.70 -12.62
CA PHE A 164 -3.68 -0.38 -12.97
C PHE A 164 -3.15 0.05 -14.33
N GLN A 165 -1.85 -0.10 -14.59
CA GLN A 165 -1.28 0.23 -15.89
C GLN A 165 -1.85 -0.66 -17.00
N ALA A 166 -1.98 -1.97 -16.78
CA ALA A 166 -2.57 -2.91 -17.73
C ALA A 166 -4.07 -2.64 -17.96
N TYR A 167 -4.84 -2.39 -16.91
CA TYR A 167 -6.27 -2.03 -16.97
C TYR A 167 -6.48 -0.71 -17.70
N MET A 168 -5.67 0.31 -17.43
CA MET A 168 -5.72 1.58 -18.13
C MET A 168 -5.43 1.42 -19.64
N ILE A 169 -4.51 0.51 -19.99
CA ILE A 169 -4.25 0.18 -21.39
C ILE A 169 -5.45 -0.53 -22.01
N LEU A 170 -5.94 -1.62 -21.40
CA LEU A 170 -7.00 -2.45 -21.97
C LEU A 170 -8.37 -1.74 -22.02
N ARG A 171 -8.75 -1.04 -20.96
CA ARG A 171 -10.08 -0.46 -20.81
C ARG A 171 -10.22 0.93 -21.40
N TYR A 172 -9.12 1.69 -21.48
CA TYR A 172 -9.13 3.08 -21.95
C TYR A 172 -8.27 3.27 -23.18
N LYS A 173 -6.97 2.93 -23.16
CA LYS A 173 -6.07 3.19 -24.31
C LYS A 173 -6.49 2.47 -25.59
N VAL A 174 -6.84 1.19 -25.51
CA VAL A 174 -7.25 0.40 -26.67
C VAL A 174 -8.53 0.96 -27.31
N PRO A 175 -9.63 1.20 -26.57
CA PRO A 175 -10.81 1.89 -27.12
C PRO A 175 -10.52 3.29 -27.65
N LEU A 176 -9.61 4.04 -27.01
CA LEU A 176 -9.24 5.38 -27.44
C LEU A 176 -8.50 5.38 -28.79
N GLU A 177 -7.60 4.43 -29.01
CA GLU A 177 -6.92 4.26 -30.30
C GLU A 177 -7.87 3.76 -31.40
N MET A 178 -8.83 2.89 -31.07
CA MET A 178 -9.90 2.52 -31.98
C MET A 178 -10.74 3.74 -32.39
N MET A 179 -11.09 4.59 -31.42
CA MET A 179 -11.81 5.83 -31.66
C MET A 179 -10.99 6.82 -32.49
N ARG A 180 -9.67 6.90 -32.30
CA ARG A 180 -8.77 7.67 -33.16
C ARG A 180 -8.82 7.20 -34.61
N ALA A 181 -8.73 5.89 -34.83
CA ALA A 181 -8.79 5.30 -36.17
C ALA A 181 -10.16 5.55 -36.83
N ALA A 182 -11.26 5.33 -36.10
CA ALA A 182 -12.60 5.63 -36.58
C ALA A 182 -12.78 7.12 -36.90
N ASN A 183 -12.21 8.02 -36.09
CA ASN A 183 -12.26 9.45 -36.33
C ASN A 183 -11.56 9.86 -37.64
N VAL A 184 -10.42 9.25 -37.96
CA VAL A 184 -9.72 9.48 -39.24
C VAL A 184 -10.55 8.98 -40.43
N LEU A 185 -11.13 7.79 -40.30
CA LEU A 185 -11.95 7.17 -41.36
C LEU A 185 -13.26 7.92 -41.62
N LEU A 186 -13.84 8.53 -40.58
CA LEU A 186 -15.13 9.24 -40.64
C LEU A 186 -14.96 10.75 -40.77
N GLY A 187 -13.85 11.22 -41.35
CA GLY A 187 -13.67 12.64 -41.70
C GLY A 187 -13.64 13.59 -40.50
N GLY A 188 -13.26 13.11 -39.30
CA GLY A 188 -13.07 13.95 -38.12
C GLY A 188 -14.31 14.18 -37.25
N ILE A 189 -15.40 13.44 -37.44
CA ILE A 189 -16.67 13.62 -36.69
C ILE A 189 -16.49 13.51 -35.16
N TYR A 190 -15.54 12.70 -34.67
CA TYR A 190 -15.29 12.47 -33.25
C TYR A 190 -14.09 13.25 -32.69
N THR A 191 -13.54 14.20 -33.45
CA THR A 191 -12.26 14.85 -33.13
C THR A 191 -12.27 15.49 -31.75
N LYS A 192 -13.31 16.26 -31.43
CA LYS A 192 -13.42 16.95 -30.13
C LYS A 192 -13.48 15.96 -28.95
N ASN A 193 -14.35 14.95 -29.04
CA ASN A 193 -14.49 13.94 -27.99
C ASN A 193 -13.20 13.11 -27.81
N TYR A 194 -12.50 12.79 -28.90
CA TYR A 194 -11.22 12.08 -28.84
C TYR A 194 -10.19 12.88 -28.05
N TYR A 195 -10.02 14.16 -28.37
CA TYR A 195 -9.04 15.01 -27.69
C TYR A 195 -9.34 15.22 -26.21
N GLU A 196 -10.61 15.37 -25.83
CA GLU A 196 -11.01 15.49 -24.42
C GLU A 196 -10.72 14.21 -23.62
N LEU A 197 -11.12 13.04 -24.14
CA LEU A 197 -10.85 11.74 -23.49
C LEU A 197 -9.34 11.43 -23.47
N ASN A 198 -8.62 11.72 -24.55
CA ASN A 198 -7.17 11.51 -24.62
C ASN A 198 -6.42 12.40 -23.63
N ARG A 199 -6.86 13.66 -23.47
CA ARG A 199 -6.30 14.56 -22.46
C ARG A 199 -6.50 14.01 -21.04
N GLY A 200 -7.72 13.57 -20.73
CA GLY A 200 -8.02 12.93 -19.44
C GLY A 200 -7.18 11.67 -19.18
N TYR A 201 -7.07 10.79 -20.18
CA TYR A 201 -6.22 9.60 -20.12
C TYR A 201 -4.74 9.96 -19.88
N ASN A 202 -4.19 10.94 -20.61
CA ASN A 202 -2.80 11.34 -20.47
C ASN A 202 -2.48 11.97 -19.11
N ILE A 203 -3.41 12.73 -18.53
CA ILE A 203 -3.27 13.25 -17.15
C ILE A 203 -3.23 12.07 -16.17
N LEU A 204 -4.18 11.14 -16.27
CA LEU A 204 -4.24 9.97 -15.38
C LEU A 204 -2.98 9.09 -15.49
N MET A 205 -2.48 8.90 -16.71
CA MET A 205 -1.24 8.15 -16.96
C MET A 205 0.02 8.89 -16.53
N THR A 206 0.02 10.22 -16.53
CA THR A 206 1.13 11.02 -16.01
C THR A 206 1.20 10.89 -14.49
N VAL A 207 0.04 10.92 -13.82
CA VAL A 207 -0.06 10.59 -12.40
C VAL A 207 0.39 9.15 -12.14
N ALA A 208 -0.04 8.19 -12.96
CA ALA A 208 0.41 6.79 -12.89
C ALA A 208 1.93 6.64 -13.01
N LYS A 209 2.58 7.46 -13.86
CA LYS A 209 4.03 7.46 -14.06
C LYS A 209 4.82 8.05 -12.88
N LEU A 210 4.21 8.87 -12.03
CA LEU A 210 4.82 9.28 -10.76
C LEU A 210 4.98 8.09 -9.81
N PHE A 211 4.24 7.00 -10.05
CA PHE A 211 4.34 5.71 -9.38
C PHE A 211 5.26 4.76 -10.16
N ASP A 212 6.52 5.17 -10.31
CA ASP A 212 7.53 4.42 -11.05
C ASP A 212 8.04 3.21 -10.25
N ASP A 213 7.89 2.00 -10.82
CA ASP A 213 8.38 0.75 -10.23
C ASP A 213 9.87 0.51 -10.48
N THR A 214 10.56 1.44 -11.16
CA THR A 214 11.99 1.35 -11.45
C THR A 214 12.83 1.21 -10.18
N ASN A 215 12.43 1.85 -9.07
CA ASN A 215 13.10 1.67 -7.77
C ASN A 215 12.84 0.29 -7.17
N LEU A 216 11.64 -0.26 -7.35
CA LEU A 216 11.32 -1.64 -6.94
C LEU A 216 12.08 -2.66 -7.79
N ARG A 217 12.21 -2.46 -9.11
CA ARG A 217 12.99 -3.33 -10.00
C ARG A 217 14.49 -3.22 -9.77
N LYS A 218 15.00 -2.02 -9.43
CA LYS A 218 16.41 -1.82 -9.02
C LYS A 218 16.68 -2.49 -7.68
N LEU A 219 15.78 -2.36 -6.70
CA LEU A 219 15.84 -3.08 -5.43
C LEU A 219 15.78 -4.59 -5.67
N TRP A 220 14.88 -5.07 -6.53
CA TRP A 220 14.71 -6.49 -6.82
C TRP A 220 15.90 -7.08 -7.57
N LYS A 221 16.48 -6.34 -8.53
CA LYS A 221 17.75 -6.70 -9.18
C LYS A 221 18.91 -6.69 -8.18
N ALA A 222 18.97 -5.72 -7.28
CA ALA A 222 20.00 -5.67 -6.24
C ALA A 222 19.87 -6.84 -5.24
N THR A 223 18.65 -7.29 -4.93
CA THR A 223 18.40 -8.45 -4.05
C THR A 223 18.56 -9.79 -4.75
N ALA A 224 18.31 -9.87 -6.06
CA ALA A 224 18.52 -11.10 -6.85
C ALA A 224 20.01 -11.36 -7.18
N MET A 225 20.88 -10.37 -6.95
CA MET A 225 22.33 -10.48 -7.12
C MET A 225 23.06 -10.69 -5.78
N ASP A 226 22.34 -10.74 -4.65
CA ASP A 226 22.90 -11.01 -3.33
C ASP A 226 23.12 -12.52 -3.14
N GLN A 227 24.32 -12.92 -2.76
CA GLN A 227 24.74 -14.33 -2.62
C GLN A 227 24.25 -14.98 -1.31
N ASN A 228 23.52 -14.24 -0.47
CA ASN A 228 23.19 -14.61 0.91
C ASN A 228 21.79 -15.23 1.11
N ASP A 229 21.17 -15.80 0.08
CA ASP A 229 19.85 -16.47 0.19
C ASP A 229 18.70 -15.53 0.64
N ASP A 230 18.92 -14.21 0.70
CA ASP A 230 17.93 -13.20 1.08
C ASP A 230 16.69 -13.18 0.18
N ALA A 231 16.87 -13.56 -1.09
CA ALA A 231 15.80 -13.70 -2.05
C ALA A 231 14.81 -14.83 -1.69
N SER A 232 15.22 -15.86 -0.94
CA SER A 232 14.31 -16.91 -0.44
C SER A 232 13.63 -16.49 0.86
N ILE A 233 14.30 -15.67 1.69
CA ILE A 233 13.81 -15.20 3.00
C ILE A 233 12.77 -14.08 2.86
N PHE A 234 12.99 -13.13 1.95
CA PHE A 234 12.13 -11.97 1.69
C PHE A 234 11.52 -12.00 0.27
N ASN A 235 11.18 -13.20 -0.22
CA ASN A 235 10.59 -13.36 -1.54
C ASN A 235 9.15 -12.80 -1.59
N PHE A 236 8.99 -11.58 -2.12
CA PHE A 236 7.70 -11.09 -2.64
C PHE A 236 7.53 -11.56 -4.09
N ASP A 237 7.72 -12.85 -4.39
CA ASP A 237 7.40 -13.38 -5.72
C ASP A 237 5.89 -13.66 -5.78
N PRO A 238 5.08 -12.85 -6.49
CA PRO A 238 3.67 -13.15 -6.66
C PRO A 238 3.43 -14.58 -7.16
N LYS A 239 4.36 -15.22 -7.89
CA LYS A 239 4.20 -16.59 -8.39
C LYS A 239 4.11 -17.67 -7.30
N CYS A 240 4.53 -17.41 -6.07
CA CYS A 240 4.38 -18.37 -4.97
C CYS A 240 2.95 -18.44 -4.40
N ILE A 241 2.09 -17.48 -4.78
CA ILE A 241 0.67 -17.51 -4.46
C ILE A 241 -0.02 -18.37 -5.52
N ASN A 242 -0.78 -19.39 -5.09
CA ASN A 242 -1.72 -20.08 -5.97
C ASN A 242 -2.89 -19.13 -6.27
N TRP A 243 -2.70 -18.28 -7.29
CA TRP A 243 -3.62 -17.22 -7.67
C TRP A 243 -5.03 -17.73 -7.97
N SER A 244 -5.15 -18.92 -8.54
CA SER A 244 -6.45 -19.53 -8.84
C SER A 244 -7.22 -19.81 -7.54
N SER A 245 -6.58 -20.45 -6.57
CA SER A 245 -7.17 -20.71 -5.26
C SER A 245 -7.48 -19.41 -4.50
N TYR A 246 -6.55 -18.46 -4.50
CA TYR A 246 -6.72 -17.18 -3.81
C TYR A 246 -7.89 -16.37 -4.39
N LEU A 247 -8.00 -16.28 -5.72
CA LEU A 247 -9.07 -15.51 -6.36
C LEU A 247 -10.44 -16.15 -6.09
N VAL A 248 -10.55 -17.47 -6.22
CA VAL A 248 -11.82 -18.18 -6.10
C VAL A 248 -12.27 -18.31 -4.64
N ASN A 249 -11.36 -18.61 -3.72
CA ASN A 249 -11.71 -18.98 -2.34
C ASN A 249 -11.60 -17.80 -1.36
N THR A 250 -10.89 -16.73 -1.71
CA THR A 250 -10.64 -15.61 -0.79
C THR A 250 -11.10 -14.28 -1.38
N HIS A 251 -10.60 -13.91 -2.57
CA HIS A 251 -10.80 -12.57 -3.10
C HIS A 251 -12.22 -12.33 -3.63
N ILE A 252 -12.72 -13.20 -4.50
CA ILE A 252 -14.07 -13.08 -5.09
C ILE A 252 -15.16 -13.19 -4.02
N PRO A 253 -15.12 -14.16 -3.07
CA PRO A 253 -16.11 -14.21 -1.99
C PRO A 253 -16.09 -12.98 -1.08
N ALA A 254 -14.90 -12.44 -0.76
CA ALA A 254 -14.78 -11.22 0.04
C ALA A 254 -15.34 -10.00 -0.70
N ALA A 255 -15.05 -9.88 -2.00
CA ALA A 255 -15.58 -8.82 -2.86
C ALA A 255 -17.11 -8.89 -3.00
N ILE A 256 -17.67 -10.11 -3.17
CA ILE A 256 -19.13 -10.33 -3.23
C ILE A 256 -19.78 -9.99 -1.89
N LYS A 257 -19.20 -10.44 -0.77
CA LYS A 257 -19.70 -10.12 0.58
C LYS A 257 -19.70 -8.61 0.83
N TYR A 258 -18.66 -7.92 0.39
CA TYR A 258 -18.56 -6.46 0.47
C TYR A 258 -19.60 -5.75 -0.40
N ALA A 259 -19.75 -6.16 -1.66
CA ALA A 259 -20.75 -5.59 -2.58
C ALA A 259 -22.19 -5.82 -2.11
N ASN A 260 -22.47 -6.99 -1.52
CA ASN A 260 -23.78 -7.28 -0.93
C ASN A 260 -24.04 -6.41 0.30
N ASN A 261 -23.05 -6.24 1.19
CA ASN A 261 -23.19 -5.34 2.35
C ASN A 261 -23.42 -3.86 1.94
N GLN A 262 -22.83 -3.41 0.83
CA GLN A 262 -23.06 -2.08 0.28
C GLN A 262 -24.48 -1.93 -0.30
N LYS A 263 -25.00 -2.96 -0.99
CA LYS A 263 -26.39 -2.97 -1.49
C LYS A 263 -27.41 -3.00 -0.35
N THR A 264 -27.12 -3.71 0.74
CA THR A 264 -27.99 -3.72 1.92
C THR A 264 -28.03 -2.36 2.58
N LYS A 265 -26.87 -1.69 2.76
CA LYS A 265 -26.78 -0.33 3.30
C LYS A 265 -27.50 0.72 2.44
N ALA A 266 -27.41 0.61 1.12
CA ALA A 266 -28.09 1.51 0.20
C ALA A 266 -29.61 1.29 0.10
N ARG A 267 -30.13 0.16 0.59
CA ARG A 267 -31.57 -0.14 0.66
C ARG A 267 -32.20 0.20 2.02
N SER A 268 -31.38 0.39 3.05
CA SER A 268 -31.79 0.73 4.41
C SER A 268 -31.63 2.23 4.73
N ALA A 269 -31.27 3.04 3.75
CA ALA A 269 -31.15 4.50 3.81
C ALA A 269 -32.14 5.12 2.81
#